data_AF-A0AAV2QN14-F1
#
_entry.id   AF-A0AAV2QN14-F1
#
_cell.length_a   1.000
_cell.length_b   1.000
_cell.length_c   1.000
_cell.angle_alpha   90.00
_cell.angle_beta   90.00
_cell.angle_gamma   90.00
#
_symmetry.space_group_name_H-M   'P 1'
#
loop_
_entity.id
_entity.type
_entity.pdbx_description
1 polymer ?
#
loop_
_entity_poly.entity_id
_entity_poly.type
_entity_poly.pdbx_seq_one_letter_code
_entity_poly.pdbx_strand_id
1 'polypeptide(L)'
;SILVSVRETSADWLRGGEPPDDPALKGKKDPDNGFEIKVARRNVGPSSTQLYMVRTMLESLISDKSGGKKTLRKELDGQHLCQIDEFHKTSFFWTYLLNFNETLQECCDLSQLWYREFYLEMTMGRRIQFPIEMSMPWILTDHILRTKDASMMECVLYPLDLYNDAAYYALTRFRKQFLYDEIEAEVNLCFDQFVFKLSEQIFAYYKHLAGSILLDKRFRSECSQHNMRIHFPPANRYETLLKQRHVQLLGRSIDLNKLICQRINASMHKSLEVAITRFEGADITSVVELEGLIEVNKLTHKLLSQLLQLDDFDAQLREANHNVLAPYGRTTLHVFWELNYDFLPNYCYNAATNRFVKAVGISFSQAVQRDKPPNVAPYMVWGSKALNVAFSTIYSQWTG
;
A
#
# COMPACT_ATOMS: atom_id res chain seq x y z
N SER A 1 -1.61 40.97 46.76
CA SER A 1 -2.29 39.68 47.01
C SER A 1 -2.07 38.70 45.86
N ILE A 2 -2.45 39.03 44.61
CA ILE A 2 -2.37 38.11 43.45
C ILE A 2 -0.99 37.48 43.24
N LEU A 3 0.08 38.28 43.27
CA LEU A 3 1.45 37.78 43.10
C LEU A 3 1.87 36.79 44.20
N VAL A 4 1.39 37.00 45.45
CA VAL A 4 1.63 36.07 46.56
C VAL A 4 0.86 34.77 46.34
N SER A 5 -0.42 34.87 45.95
CA SER A 5 -1.24 33.69 45.65
C SER A 5 -0.67 32.85 44.50
N VAL A 6 -0.09 33.48 43.47
CA VAL A 6 0.64 32.77 42.39
C VAL A 6 1.82 31.98 42.96
N ARG A 7 2.63 32.60 43.84
CA ARG A 7 3.77 31.92 44.49
C ARG A 7 3.31 30.77 45.37
N GLU A 8 2.32 30.99 46.24
CA GLU A 8 1.78 29.95 47.14
C GLU A 8 1.19 28.76 46.38
N THR A 9 0.61 28.99 45.20
CA THR A 9 0.00 27.93 44.39
C THR A 9 1.03 27.06 43.65
N SER A 10 2.18 27.61 43.28
CA SER A 10 3.07 27.02 42.27
C SER A 10 4.55 26.91 42.65
N ALA A 11 5.02 27.64 43.67
CA ALA A 11 6.42 27.60 44.07
C ALA A 11 6.73 26.31 44.83
N ASP A 12 7.66 25.54 44.28
CA ASP A 12 8.27 24.38 44.96
C ASP A 12 9.68 24.75 45.43
N TRP A 13 9.76 25.19 46.68
CA TRP A 13 11.00 25.64 47.29
C TRP A 13 11.89 24.47 47.67
N LEU A 14 13.19 24.55 47.37
CA LEU A 14 14.15 23.47 47.64
C LEU A 14 14.20 23.04 49.12
N ARG A 15 13.95 23.97 50.05
CA ARG A 15 13.93 23.74 51.50
C ARG A 15 12.53 23.51 52.06
N GLY A 16 11.53 23.31 51.21
CA GLY A 16 10.14 23.06 51.60
C GLY A 16 9.33 24.30 52.03
N GLY A 17 9.92 25.49 52.01
CA GLY A 17 9.24 26.75 52.34
C GLY A 17 9.93 27.97 51.73
N GLU A 18 9.17 29.06 51.65
CA GLU A 18 9.65 30.35 51.12
C GLU A 18 10.81 30.89 51.98
N PRO A 19 11.91 31.40 51.38
CA PRO A 19 13.04 31.96 52.12
C PRO A 19 12.60 33.19 52.95
N PRO A 20 12.62 33.13 54.30
CA PRO A 20 12.14 34.23 55.15
C PRO A 20 13.11 35.43 55.19
N ASP A 21 14.33 35.22 54.72
CA ASP A 21 15.42 36.19 54.62
C ASP A 21 15.45 36.97 53.31
N ASP A 22 14.54 36.67 52.36
CA ASP A 22 14.38 37.40 51.09
C ASP A 22 14.08 38.90 51.34
N PRO A 23 14.98 39.82 50.92
CA PRO A 23 14.79 41.27 51.08
C PRO A 23 13.52 41.80 50.39
N ALA A 24 13.12 41.19 49.27
CA ALA A 24 11.96 41.61 48.49
C ALA A 24 10.64 41.41 49.26
N LEU A 25 10.57 40.41 50.15
CA LEU A 25 9.42 40.22 51.05
C LEU A 25 9.21 41.39 52.02
N LYS A 26 10.28 42.14 52.33
CA LYS A 26 10.26 43.34 53.18
C LYS A 26 10.26 44.65 52.38
N GLY A 27 10.10 44.57 51.05
CA GLY A 27 10.15 45.72 50.15
C GLY A 27 11.54 46.35 50.00
N LYS A 28 12.61 45.63 50.36
CA LYS A 28 14.00 46.09 50.22
C LYS A 28 14.60 45.54 48.92
N LYS A 29 15.59 46.26 48.38
CA LYS A 29 16.42 45.76 47.29
C LYS A 29 17.38 44.70 47.81
N ASP A 30 17.87 43.86 46.90
CA ASP A 30 18.94 42.92 47.18
C ASP A 30 20.20 43.65 47.68
N PRO A 31 21.00 43.01 48.56
CA PRO A 31 22.28 43.55 48.98
C PRO A 31 23.26 43.63 47.81
N ASP A 32 24.36 44.39 47.96
CA ASP A 32 25.34 44.60 46.87
C ASP A 32 25.98 43.30 46.34
N ASN A 33 26.00 42.25 47.15
CA ASN A 33 26.45 40.91 46.78
C ASN A 33 25.34 39.98 46.21
N GLY A 34 24.11 40.49 46.06
CA GLY A 34 22.93 39.79 45.55
C GLY A 34 22.25 38.86 46.57
N PHE A 35 21.02 38.44 46.25
CA PHE A 35 20.30 37.38 46.97
C PHE A 35 19.97 36.22 46.01
N GLU A 36 20.61 35.06 46.18
CA GLU A 36 20.45 33.93 45.26
C GLU A 36 19.37 32.95 45.73
N ILE A 37 18.38 32.70 44.88
CA ILE A 37 17.38 31.66 45.10
C ILE A 37 17.69 30.47 44.17
N LYS A 38 18.05 29.33 44.75
CA LYS A 38 18.25 28.08 44.01
C LYS A 38 16.91 27.41 43.71
N VAL A 39 16.51 27.41 42.45
CA VAL A 39 15.28 26.76 41.97
C VAL A 39 15.56 25.28 41.63
N ALA A 40 14.77 24.38 42.21
CA ALA A 40 14.87 22.95 41.91
C ALA A 40 14.45 22.65 40.46
N ARG A 41 15.15 21.74 39.79
CA ARG A 41 14.75 21.21 38.47
C ARG A 41 14.07 19.87 38.67
N ARG A 42 12.78 19.79 38.36
CA ARG A 42 12.00 18.54 38.39
C ARG A 42 11.48 18.19 37.00
N ASN A 43 11.35 16.89 36.75
CA ASN A 43 10.79 16.34 35.51
C ASN A 43 9.28 16.09 35.67
N VAL A 44 8.55 17.09 36.16
CA VAL A 44 7.10 17.04 36.31
C VAL A 44 6.52 18.43 36.07
N GLY A 45 5.51 18.51 35.22
CA GLY A 45 4.77 19.74 34.97
C GLY A 45 3.83 20.11 36.14
N PRO A 46 3.27 21.33 36.16
CA PRO A 46 2.23 21.69 37.11
C PRO A 46 0.96 20.86 36.88
N SER A 47 0.15 20.70 37.91
CA SER A 47 -1.20 20.15 37.74
C SER A 47 -2.07 21.08 36.89
N SER A 48 -3.15 20.56 36.30
CA SER A 48 -4.08 21.35 35.49
C SER A 48 -4.66 22.53 36.27
N THR A 49 -5.01 22.32 37.55
CA THR A 49 -5.50 23.39 38.44
C THR A 49 -4.41 24.41 38.75
N GLN A 50 -3.17 23.99 39.02
CA GLN A 50 -2.07 24.92 39.27
C GLN A 50 -1.82 25.82 38.05
N LEU A 51 -1.73 25.22 36.86
CA LEU A 51 -1.49 25.96 35.63
C LEU A 51 -2.66 26.91 35.30
N TYR A 52 -3.90 26.45 35.45
CA TYR A 52 -5.09 27.27 35.27
C TYR A 52 -5.10 28.48 36.21
N MET A 53 -4.94 28.24 37.52
CA MET A 53 -4.98 29.29 38.55
C MET A 53 -3.87 30.32 38.33
N VAL A 54 -2.63 29.87 38.09
CA VAL A 54 -1.49 30.77 37.82
C VAL A 54 -1.76 31.62 36.58
N ARG A 55 -2.19 31.02 35.48
CA ARG A 55 -2.46 31.75 34.23
C ARG A 55 -3.59 32.76 34.40
N THR A 56 -4.72 32.38 35.00
CA THR A 56 -5.86 33.29 35.23
C THR A 56 -5.50 34.44 36.17
N MET A 57 -4.74 34.18 37.24
CA MET A 57 -4.24 35.22 38.13
C MET A 57 -3.31 36.20 37.40
N LEU A 58 -2.36 35.70 36.61
CA LEU A 58 -1.44 36.53 35.83
C LEU A 58 -2.17 37.30 34.72
N GLU A 59 -3.16 36.70 34.06
CA GLU A 59 -4.01 37.36 33.06
C GLU A 59 -4.72 38.58 33.65
N SER A 60 -5.22 38.48 34.89
CA SER A 60 -5.87 39.61 35.57
C SER A 60 -4.94 40.80 35.85
N LEU A 61 -3.62 40.56 35.94
CA LEU A 61 -2.61 41.61 36.13
C LEU A 61 -2.30 42.36 34.83
N ILE A 62 -2.34 41.66 33.69
CA ILE A 62 -2.02 42.23 32.37
C ILE A 62 -3.24 42.68 31.58
N SER A 63 -4.45 42.33 32.01
CA SER A 63 -5.71 42.69 31.35
C SER A 63 -6.04 44.18 31.46
N ASP A 64 -6.49 44.76 30.34
CA ASP A 64 -7.05 46.12 30.28
C ASP A 64 -8.55 46.16 30.64
N LYS A 65 -9.18 44.99 30.79
CA LYS A 65 -10.61 44.87 31.13
C LYS A 65 -10.78 44.79 32.64
N SER A 66 -10.85 45.95 33.30
CA SER A 66 -11.30 46.04 34.70
C SER A 66 -12.66 46.69 34.80
N GLY A 67 -13.58 46.13 35.60
CA GLY A 67 -14.86 46.76 35.96
C GLY A 67 -14.73 48.01 36.86
N GLY A 68 -13.52 48.41 37.23
CA GLY A 68 -13.23 49.57 38.09
C GLY A 68 -12.51 50.72 37.37
N LYS A 69 -12.41 51.88 38.03
CA LYS A 69 -11.81 53.13 37.49
C LYS A 69 -10.29 53.08 37.23
N LYS A 70 -9.56 52.06 37.70
CA LYS A 70 -8.12 51.86 37.48
C LYS A 70 -7.81 50.38 37.20
N THR A 71 -7.00 50.11 36.18
CA THR A 71 -6.53 48.76 35.83
C THR A 71 -5.26 48.43 36.60
N LEU A 72 -5.10 47.18 37.06
CA LEU A 72 -3.89 46.69 37.75
C LEU A 72 -2.64 46.80 36.86
N ARG A 73 -2.83 46.67 35.55
CA ARG A 73 -1.78 46.85 34.54
C ARG A 73 -1.06 48.20 34.64
N LYS A 74 -1.78 49.29 34.92
CA LYS A 74 -1.20 50.65 35.00
C LYS A 74 -0.34 50.87 36.26
N GLU A 75 -0.40 49.97 37.23
CA GLU A 75 0.36 50.05 38.48
C GLU A 75 1.64 49.18 38.45
N LEU A 76 1.85 48.40 37.38
CA LEU A 76 3.03 47.57 37.18
C LEU A 76 4.05 48.27 36.27
N ASP A 77 5.33 48.08 36.58
CA ASP A 77 6.43 48.55 35.73
C ASP A 77 6.44 47.80 34.38
N GLY A 78 6.84 48.50 33.32
CA GLY A 78 6.83 47.99 31.95
C GLY A 78 7.67 46.73 31.76
N GLN A 79 8.80 46.59 32.45
CA GLN A 79 9.66 45.41 32.34
C GLN A 79 8.98 44.16 32.92
N HIS A 80 8.34 44.28 34.08
CA HIS A 80 7.61 43.17 34.71
C HIS A 80 6.37 42.78 33.91
N LEU A 81 5.67 43.75 33.30
CA LEU A 81 4.56 43.47 32.40
C LEU A 81 4.99 42.61 31.21
N CYS A 82 6.12 42.92 30.59
CA CYS A 82 6.67 42.12 29.50
C CYS A 82 6.98 40.68 29.93
N GLN A 83 7.57 40.48 31.12
CA GLN A 83 7.88 39.15 31.64
C GLN A 83 6.61 38.31 31.93
N ILE A 84 5.58 38.94 32.51
CA ILE A 84 4.30 38.26 32.76
C ILE A 84 3.62 37.90 31.44
N ASP A 85 3.61 38.81 30.47
CA ASP A 85 3.03 38.58 29.14
C ASP A 85 3.76 37.47 28.38
N GLU A 86 5.09 37.44 28.43
CA GLU A 86 5.91 36.38 27.81
C GLU A 86 5.61 35.02 28.45
N PHE A 87 5.62 34.93 29.79
CA PHE A 87 5.24 33.70 30.48
C PHE A 87 3.82 33.25 30.12
N HIS A 88 2.87 34.20 30.08
CA HIS A 88 1.48 33.90 29.76
C HIS A 88 1.31 33.42 28.30
N LYS A 89 2.08 33.95 27.35
CA LYS A 89 2.09 33.47 25.96
C LYS A 89 2.70 32.08 25.85
N THR A 90 3.88 31.87 26.43
CA THR A 90 4.58 30.58 26.33
C THR A 90 3.84 29.46 27.05
N SER A 91 3.25 29.74 28.22
CA SER A 91 2.48 28.75 28.99
C SER A 91 1.12 28.38 28.39
N PHE A 92 0.69 29.05 27.31
CA PHE A 92 -0.55 28.70 26.60
C PHE A 92 -0.50 27.26 26.05
N PHE A 93 0.65 26.86 25.50
CA PHE A 93 0.82 25.56 24.88
C PHE A 93 1.10 24.42 25.87
N TRP A 94 1.34 24.74 27.15
CA TRP A 94 1.80 23.74 28.11
C TRP A 94 0.79 22.64 28.36
N THR A 95 -0.51 22.93 28.41
CA THR A 95 -1.53 21.89 28.56
C THR A 95 -1.47 20.87 27.42
N TYR A 96 -1.34 21.34 26.17
CA TYR A 96 -1.25 20.49 24.99
C TYR A 96 0.06 19.68 24.97
N LEU A 97 1.18 20.31 25.31
CA LEU A 97 2.49 19.64 25.36
C LEU A 97 2.58 18.61 26.49
N LEU A 98 1.97 18.89 27.65
CA LEU A 98 1.87 17.93 28.75
C LEU A 98 0.94 16.76 28.40
N ASN A 99 -0.10 17.01 27.61
CA ASN A 99 -1.02 16.00 27.07
C ASN A 99 -0.65 15.58 25.64
N PHE A 100 0.66 15.37 25.39
CA PHE A 100 1.20 15.20 24.04
C PHE A 100 0.50 14.11 23.22
N ASN A 101 0.22 12.95 23.81
CA ASN A 101 -0.40 11.83 23.09
C ASN A 101 -1.80 12.16 22.57
N GLU A 102 -2.62 12.83 23.38
CA GLU A 102 -3.98 13.23 23.00
C GLU A 102 -3.92 14.34 21.95
N THR A 103 -3.07 15.35 22.16
CA THR A 103 -2.88 16.44 21.20
C THR A 103 -2.36 15.94 19.85
N LEU A 104 -1.44 14.97 19.84
CA LEU A 104 -0.93 14.37 18.61
C LEU A 104 -2.05 13.68 17.82
N GLN A 105 -2.93 12.94 18.49
CA GLN A 105 -4.08 12.31 17.84
C GLN A 105 -5.04 13.34 17.27
N GLU A 106 -5.35 14.40 18.02
CA GLU A 106 -6.23 15.48 17.55
C GLU A 106 -5.65 16.25 16.36
N CYS A 107 -4.32 16.46 16.32
CA CYS A 107 -3.65 17.10 15.19
C CYS A 107 -3.60 16.24 13.92
N CYS A 108 -3.83 14.93 14.02
CA CYS A 108 -3.76 13.98 12.91
C CYS A 108 -5.12 13.33 12.60
N ASP A 109 -6.23 13.84 13.14
CA ASP A 109 -7.55 13.23 12.95
C ASP A 109 -8.07 13.41 11.51
N LEU A 110 -8.07 12.31 10.75
CA LEU A 110 -8.65 12.21 9.41
C LEU A 110 -9.89 11.31 9.36
N SER A 111 -10.47 10.96 10.52
CA SER A 111 -11.60 10.02 10.66
C SER A 111 -12.86 10.46 9.90
N GLN A 112 -13.04 11.76 9.72
CA GLN A 112 -14.24 12.35 9.13
C GLN A 112 -14.40 12.06 7.63
N LEU A 113 -13.36 11.58 6.94
CA LEU A 113 -13.38 11.32 5.50
C LEU A 113 -14.30 10.17 5.09
N TRP A 114 -14.61 9.22 5.99
CA TRP A 114 -15.51 8.11 5.69
C TRP A 114 -17.00 8.46 5.94
N TYR A 115 -17.27 9.26 6.97
CA TYR A 115 -18.63 9.53 7.43
C TYR A 115 -19.44 10.38 6.45
N ARG A 116 -20.71 10.02 6.29
CA ARG A 116 -21.60 10.62 5.27
C ARG A 116 -23.08 10.66 5.67
N GLU A 117 -23.37 10.58 6.97
CA GLU A 117 -24.73 10.61 7.54
C GLU A 117 -25.56 11.81 7.05
N PHE A 118 -24.94 12.99 7.01
CA PHE A 118 -25.59 14.21 6.49
C PHE A 118 -26.12 14.00 5.06
N TYR A 119 -25.30 13.41 4.18
CA TYR A 119 -25.69 13.16 2.80
C TYR A 119 -26.69 12.00 2.67
N LEU A 120 -26.65 11.00 3.56
CA LEU A 120 -27.65 9.93 3.61
C LEU A 120 -29.03 10.49 3.97
N GLU A 121 -29.11 11.38 4.96
CA GLU A 121 -30.36 12.06 5.35
C GLU A 121 -30.94 12.87 4.18
N MET A 122 -30.10 13.57 3.43
CA MET A 122 -30.51 14.31 2.22
C MET A 122 -31.11 13.42 1.13
N THR A 123 -30.89 12.10 1.16
CA THR A 123 -31.53 11.18 0.21
C THR A 123 -32.99 10.87 0.54
N MET A 124 -33.50 11.35 1.69
CA MET A 124 -34.88 11.13 2.14
C MET A 124 -35.27 9.64 2.12
N GLY A 125 -34.40 8.78 2.66
CA GLY A 125 -34.62 7.34 2.75
C GLY A 125 -34.47 6.57 1.43
N ARG A 126 -34.07 7.23 0.33
CA ARG A 126 -33.83 6.57 -0.97
C ARG A 126 -32.56 5.72 -0.98
N ARG A 127 -31.58 6.07 -0.13
CA ARG A 127 -30.32 5.34 0.02
C ARG A 127 -30.14 4.97 1.48
N ILE A 128 -29.90 3.69 1.73
CA ILE A 128 -29.52 3.19 3.05
C ILE A 128 -28.00 3.36 3.25
N GLN A 129 -27.22 3.24 2.17
CA GLN A 129 -25.77 3.52 2.15
C GLN A 129 -25.31 3.89 0.72
N PHE A 130 -24.16 4.56 0.61
CA PHE A 130 -23.48 4.85 -0.66
C PHE A 130 -22.51 3.72 -1.07
N PRO A 131 -22.31 3.48 -2.38
CA PRO A 131 -21.35 2.50 -2.87
C PRO A 131 -19.90 2.92 -2.58
N ILE A 132 -18.97 1.96 -2.61
CA ILE A 132 -17.55 2.19 -2.28
C ILE A 132 -16.86 3.20 -3.20
N GLU A 133 -17.27 3.30 -4.46
CA GLU A 133 -16.80 4.35 -5.39
C GLU A 133 -17.15 5.78 -4.98
N MET A 134 -17.98 5.96 -3.95
CA MET A 134 -18.28 7.25 -3.32
C MET A 134 -17.63 7.39 -1.93
N SER A 135 -16.82 6.43 -1.51
CA SER A 135 -16.13 6.42 -0.21
C SER A 135 -14.71 6.95 -0.34
N MET A 136 -14.37 8.02 0.38
CA MET A 136 -13.06 8.68 0.23
C MET A 136 -11.85 7.75 0.48
N PRO A 137 -11.81 6.92 1.53
CA PRO A 137 -10.70 5.98 1.73
C PRO A 137 -10.49 5.06 0.52
N TRP A 138 -11.59 4.54 -0.05
CA TRP A 138 -11.52 3.68 -1.22
C TRP A 138 -11.19 4.43 -2.50
N ILE A 139 -11.76 5.61 -2.75
CA ILE A 139 -11.46 6.44 -3.91
C ILE A 139 -9.95 6.69 -4.01
N LEU A 140 -9.31 7.08 -2.89
CA LEU A 140 -7.89 7.36 -2.81
C LEU A 140 -7.04 6.09 -3.02
N THR A 141 -7.40 4.99 -2.36
CA THR A 141 -6.72 3.69 -2.49
C THR A 141 -6.80 3.17 -3.93
N ASP A 142 -8.00 3.12 -4.48
CA ASP A 142 -8.28 2.56 -5.79
C ASP A 142 -7.74 3.44 -6.93
N HIS A 143 -7.56 4.75 -6.70
CA HIS A 143 -6.86 5.61 -7.64
C HIS A 143 -5.42 5.13 -7.86
N ILE A 144 -4.67 4.86 -6.78
CA ILE A 144 -3.28 4.37 -6.85
C ILE A 144 -3.22 3.01 -7.54
N LEU A 145 -4.16 2.10 -7.22
CA LEU A 145 -4.24 0.78 -7.85
C LEU A 145 -4.56 0.85 -9.35
N ARG A 146 -5.43 1.79 -9.75
CA ARG A 146 -5.84 1.97 -11.16
C ARG A 146 -4.75 2.63 -12.00
N THR A 147 -4.14 3.70 -11.50
CA THR A 147 -3.09 4.43 -12.23
C THR A 147 -1.78 3.67 -12.25
N LYS A 148 -1.53 2.82 -11.25
CA LYS A 148 -0.29 2.06 -11.06
C LYS A 148 0.93 3.00 -10.96
N ASP A 149 0.70 4.20 -10.44
CA ASP A 149 1.75 5.22 -10.31
C ASP A 149 2.84 4.74 -9.35
N ALA A 150 4.05 4.58 -9.87
CA ALA A 150 5.20 4.10 -9.12
C ALA A 150 5.60 5.04 -7.97
N SER A 151 5.31 6.34 -8.08
CA SER A 151 5.60 7.32 -7.03
C SER A 151 4.66 7.19 -5.83
N MET A 152 3.46 6.64 -6.04
CA MET A 152 2.41 6.52 -5.02
C MET A 152 2.25 5.09 -4.48
N MET A 153 2.81 4.08 -5.15
CA MET A 153 2.61 2.66 -4.81
C MET A 153 3.02 2.34 -3.36
N GLU A 154 4.10 2.93 -2.86
CA GLU A 154 4.58 2.72 -1.48
C GLU A 154 3.63 3.34 -0.44
N CYS A 155 2.77 4.27 -0.86
CA CYS A 155 1.84 5.00 -0.01
C CYS A 155 0.43 4.39 0.01
N VAL A 156 0.15 3.34 -0.77
CA VAL A 156 -1.22 2.82 -0.94
C VAL A 156 -1.87 2.31 0.35
N LEU A 157 -1.07 1.98 1.37
CA LEU A 157 -1.58 1.55 2.68
C LEU A 157 -2.05 2.72 3.56
N TYR A 158 -1.56 3.95 3.36
CA TYR A 158 -1.99 5.09 4.18
C TYR A 158 -3.46 5.47 3.96
N PRO A 159 -3.98 5.51 2.71
CA PRO A 159 -5.42 5.73 2.50
C PRO A 159 -6.30 4.59 3.04
N LEU A 160 -5.79 3.35 3.11
CA LEU A 160 -6.49 2.25 3.77
C LEU A 160 -6.51 2.42 5.30
N ASP A 161 -5.49 3.04 5.87
CA ASP A 161 -5.40 3.31 7.31
C ASP A 161 -6.46 4.31 7.79
N LEU A 162 -7.04 5.12 6.88
CA LEU A 162 -8.18 6.00 7.20
C LEU A 162 -9.40 5.22 7.73
N TYR A 163 -9.52 3.94 7.40
CA TYR A 163 -10.55 3.09 8.00
C TYR A 163 -10.30 2.82 9.49
N ASN A 164 -9.04 2.78 9.95
CA ASN A 164 -8.72 2.68 11.37
C ASN A 164 -9.14 3.94 12.12
N ASP A 165 -8.87 5.12 11.55
CA ASP A 165 -9.30 6.40 12.12
C ASP A 165 -10.82 6.47 12.25
N ALA A 166 -11.53 6.14 11.17
CA ALA A 166 -12.98 6.11 11.16
C ALA A 166 -13.53 5.12 12.20
N ALA A 167 -13.01 3.89 12.24
CA ALA A 167 -13.46 2.87 13.18
C ALA A 167 -13.20 3.24 14.63
N TYR A 168 -12.02 3.77 14.94
CA TYR A 168 -11.68 4.25 16.28
C TYR A 168 -12.64 5.36 16.72
N TYR A 169 -12.93 6.30 15.82
CA TYR A 169 -13.87 7.40 16.08
C TYR A 169 -15.30 6.89 16.31
N ALA A 170 -15.74 5.89 15.54
CA ALA A 170 -17.08 5.28 15.67
C ALA A 170 -17.26 4.67 17.05
N LEU A 171 -16.24 3.97 17.55
CA LEU A 171 -16.27 3.25 18.81
C LEU A 171 -16.09 4.17 20.03
N THR A 172 -15.20 5.17 19.95
CA THR A 172 -14.81 5.97 21.12
C THR A 172 -15.56 7.30 21.25
N ARG A 173 -15.81 7.98 20.11
CA ARG A 173 -16.47 9.30 20.07
C ARG A 173 -17.96 9.17 19.80
N PHE A 174 -18.37 8.54 18.68
CA PHE A 174 -19.79 8.36 18.38
C PHE A 174 -20.46 7.30 19.26
N ARG A 175 -19.71 6.26 19.64
CA ARG A 175 -20.17 5.12 20.44
C ARG A 175 -21.40 4.45 19.81
N LYS A 176 -21.33 4.20 18.50
CA LYS A 176 -22.40 3.56 17.72
C LYS A 176 -21.87 2.30 17.04
N GLN A 177 -22.51 1.17 17.35
CA GLN A 177 -22.14 -0.13 16.80
C GLN A 177 -22.39 -0.21 15.29
N PHE A 178 -23.56 0.24 14.81
CA PHE A 178 -23.90 0.15 13.39
C PHE A 178 -22.91 0.87 12.48
N LEU A 179 -22.33 2.00 12.93
CA LEU A 179 -21.27 2.69 12.18
C LEU A 179 -20.02 1.83 12.02
N TYR A 180 -19.61 1.15 13.09
CA TYR A 180 -18.47 0.22 13.02
C TYR A 180 -18.79 -0.98 12.13
N ASP A 181 -19.99 -1.56 12.24
CA ASP A 181 -20.41 -2.70 11.42
C ASP A 181 -20.37 -2.35 9.92
N GLU A 182 -20.78 -1.14 9.55
CA GLU A 182 -20.71 -0.65 8.16
C GLU A 182 -19.26 -0.40 7.70
N ILE A 183 -18.41 0.20 8.54
CA ILE A 183 -16.98 0.36 8.26
C ILE A 183 -16.32 -0.99 8.02
N GLU A 184 -16.58 -1.97 8.90
CA GLU A 184 -16.04 -3.31 8.79
C GLU A 184 -16.49 -4.02 7.51
N ALA A 185 -17.78 -3.93 7.17
CA ALA A 185 -18.31 -4.49 5.93
C ALA A 185 -17.66 -3.86 4.69
N GLU A 186 -17.46 -2.54 4.68
CA GLU A 186 -16.79 -1.83 3.59
C GLU A 186 -15.32 -2.24 3.47
N VAL A 187 -14.59 -2.31 4.59
CA VAL A 187 -13.19 -2.77 4.63
C VAL A 187 -13.05 -4.18 4.08
N ASN A 188 -13.93 -5.11 4.46
CA ASN A 188 -13.85 -6.48 3.95
C ASN A 188 -13.94 -6.52 2.41
N LEU A 189 -14.91 -5.80 1.83
CA LEU A 189 -15.06 -5.71 0.38
C LEU A 189 -13.88 -5.02 -0.30
N CYS A 190 -13.46 -3.86 0.22
CA CYS A 190 -12.37 -3.06 -0.34
C CYS A 190 -11.03 -3.80 -0.24
N PHE A 191 -10.78 -4.50 0.87
CA PHE A 191 -9.54 -5.23 1.09
C PHE A 191 -9.43 -6.45 0.16
N ASP A 192 -10.52 -7.18 -0.07
CA ASP A 192 -10.54 -8.26 -1.06
C ASP A 192 -10.21 -7.75 -2.46
N GLN A 193 -10.79 -6.61 -2.86
CA GLN A 193 -10.49 -5.96 -4.14
C GLN A 193 -9.05 -5.43 -4.19
N PHE A 194 -8.54 -4.88 -3.09
CA PHE A 194 -7.16 -4.40 -2.97
C PHE A 194 -6.18 -5.54 -3.23
N VAL A 195 -6.32 -6.67 -2.52
CA VAL A 195 -5.44 -7.83 -2.67
C VAL A 195 -5.55 -8.41 -4.08
N PHE A 196 -6.75 -8.48 -4.66
CA PHE A 196 -6.96 -8.94 -6.03
C PHE A 196 -6.23 -8.05 -7.05
N LYS A 197 -6.52 -6.74 -7.07
CA LYS A 197 -5.93 -5.78 -8.00
C LYS A 197 -4.43 -5.69 -7.85
N LEU A 198 -3.93 -5.67 -6.60
CA LEU A 198 -2.50 -5.62 -6.30
C LEU A 198 -1.76 -6.87 -6.79
N SER A 199 -2.32 -8.05 -6.54
CA SER A 199 -1.67 -9.30 -6.97
C SER A 199 -1.65 -9.43 -8.50
N GLU A 200 -2.74 -9.06 -9.18
CA GLU A 200 -2.81 -9.08 -10.64
C GLU A 200 -1.79 -8.12 -11.26
N GLN A 201 -1.67 -6.88 -10.76
CA GLN A 201 -0.71 -5.93 -11.30
C GLN A 201 0.75 -6.37 -11.07
N ILE A 202 1.06 -6.97 -9.90
CA ILE A 202 2.40 -7.47 -9.59
C ILE A 202 2.75 -8.61 -10.54
N PHE A 203 1.87 -9.60 -10.68
CA PHE A 203 2.09 -10.72 -11.59
C PHE A 203 2.28 -10.25 -13.03
N ALA A 204 1.41 -9.34 -13.50
CA ALA A 204 1.50 -8.79 -14.85
C ALA A 204 2.80 -8.01 -15.09
N TYR A 205 3.26 -7.23 -14.10
CA TYR A 205 4.52 -6.50 -14.16
C TYR A 205 5.72 -7.45 -14.33
N TYR A 206 5.83 -8.47 -13.47
CA TYR A 206 6.96 -9.40 -13.52
C TYR A 206 6.92 -10.32 -14.73
N LYS A 207 5.73 -10.68 -15.23
CA LYS A 207 5.59 -11.41 -16.50
C LYS A 207 6.05 -10.57 -17.70
N HIS A 208 5.62 -9.31 -17.78
CA HIS A 208 6.06 -8.38 -18.84
C HIS A 208 7.58 -8.15 -18.75
N LEU A 209 8.13 -8.05 -17.54
CA LEU A 209 9.58 -7.93 -17.33
C LEU A 209 10.31 -9.18 -17.84
N ALA A 210 9.89 -10.38 -17.45
CA ALA A 210 10.48 -11.64 -17.90
C ALA A 210 10.44 -11.79 -19.43
N GLY A 211 9.28 -11.56 -20.05
CA GLY A 211 9.15 -11.60 -21.51
C GLY A 211 10.00 -10.54 -22.22
N SER A 212 10.20 -9.37 -21.58
CA SER A 212 11.07 -8.33 -22.14
C SER A 212 12.56 -8.69 -22.07
N ILE A 213 12.99 -9.35 -20.99
CA ILE A 213 14.37 -9.82 -20.78
C ILE A 213 14.73 -10.91 -21.79
N LEU A 214 13.81 -11.85 -22.04
CA LEU A 214 14.03 -13.00 -22.91
C LEU A 214 13.81 -12.71 -24.40
N LEU A 215 13.23 -11.55 -24.75
CA LEU A 215 13.12 -11.15 -26.14
C LEU A 215 14.50 -10.88 -26.74
N ASP A 216 14.76 -11.46 -27.91
CA ASP A 216 16.03 -11.29 -28.61
C ASP A 216 16.40 -9.81 -28.83
N LYS A 217 17.65 -9.46 -28.50
CA LYS A 217 18.13 -8.07 -28.52
C LYS A 217 18.24 -7.54 -29.94
N ARG A 218 18.62 -8.38 -30.90
CA ARG A 218 18.76 -7.99 -32.30
C ARG A 218 17.38 -7.74 -32.91
N PHE A 219 16.42 -8.64 -32.68
CA PHE A 219 15.03 -8.46 -33.06
C PHE A 219 14.47 -7.14 -32.52
N ARG A 220 14.67 -6.85 -31.23
CA ARG A 220 14.23 -5.59 -30.61
C ARG A 220 14.87 -4.36 -31.27
N SER A 221 16.15 -4.43 -31.63
CA SER A 221 16.85 -3.36 -32.35
C SER A 221 16.28 -3.14 -33.75
N GLU A 222 16.05 -4.21 -34.50
CA GLU A 222 15.48 -4.16 -35.85
C GLU A 222 14.06 -3.60 -35.84
N CYS A 223 13.20 -4.02 -34.89
CA CYS A 223 11.87 -3.44 -34.73
C CYS A 223 11.93 -1.92 -34.42
N SER A 224 12.89 -1.49 -33.60
CA SER A 224 13.05 -0.07 -33.26
C SER A 224 13.45 0.78 -34.47
N GLN A 225 14.26 0.24 -35.38
CA GLN A 225 14.61 0.90 -36.64
C GLN A 225 13.40 1.09 -37.57
N HIS A 226 12.40 0.20 -37.46
CA HIS A 226 11.15 0.24 -38.22
C HIS A 226 10.01 0.95 -37.44
N ASN A 227 10.32 1.78 -36.45
CA ASN A 227 9.37 2.50 -35.59
C ASN A 227 8.39 1.60 -34.80
N MET A 228 8.69 0.30 -34.66
CA MET A 228 7.94 -0.66 -33.85
C MET A 228 8.62 -0.84 -32.49
N ARG A 229 8.43 0.11 -31.57
CA ARG A 229 9.11 0.07 -30.28
C ARG A 229 8.42 -0.86 -29.28
N ILE A 230 9.08 -1.96 -28.97
CA ILE A 230 8.67 -2.85 -27.87
C ILE A 230 9.29 -2.29 -26.59
N HIS A 231 8.46 -1.87 -25.62
CA HIS A 231 8.91 -1.28 -24.37
C HIS A 231 9.03 -2.31 -23.25
N PHE A 232 10.02 -2.10 -22.38
CA PHE A 232 10.04 -2.72 -21.05
C PHE A 232 8.88 -2.16 -20.21
N PRO A 233 8.38 -2.90 -19.20
CA PRO A 233 7.44 -2.31 -18.25
C PRO A 233 8.09 -1.14 -17.51
N PRO A 234 7.38 -0.02 -17.29
CA PRO A 234 7.87 1.07 -16.45
C PRO A 234 8.22 0.56 -15.04
N ALA A 235 9.37 0.97 -14.50
CA ALA A 235 9.78 0.56 -13.16
C ALA A 235 8.72 0.95 -12.11
N ASN A 236 8.47 0.05 -11.15
CA ASN A 236 7.47 0.25 -10.11
C ASN A 236 7.99 -0.23 -8.73
N ARG A 237 7.36 0.22 -7.65
CA ARG A 237 7.83 0.04 -6.26
C ARG A 237 6.92 -0.91 -5.48
N TYR A 238 6.84 -2.17 -5.92
CA TYR A 238 6.04 -3.19 -5.24
C TYR A 238 6.75 -3.84 -4.04
N GLU A 239 8.07 -3.68 -3.91
CA GLU A 239 8.86 -4.42 -2.90
C GLU A 239 8.43 -4.13 -1.47
N THR A 240 8.15 -2.87 -1.13
CA THR A 240 7.75 -2.47 0.22
C THR A 240 6.41 -3.12 0.63
N LEU A 241 5.48 -3.24 -0.32
CA LEU A 241 4.19 -3.94 -0.13
C LEU A 241 4.39 -5.44 0.02
N LEU A 242 5.25 -6.04 -0.81
CA LEU A 242 5.60 -7.45 -0.74
C LEU A 242 6.34 -7.81 0.56
N LYS A 243 6.97 -6.84 1.23
CA LYS A 243 7.63 -7.05 2.54
C LYS A 243 6.66 -6.96 3.73
N GLN A 244 5.42 -6.53 3.56
CA GLN A 244 4.47 -6.39 4.67
C GLN A 244 4.01 -7.75 5.20
N ARG A 245 4.21 -7.99 6.50
CA ARG A 245 3.82 -9.23 7.21
C ARG A 245 2.75 -9.02 8.29
N HIS A 246 2.47 -7.77 8.65
CA HIS A 246 1.61 -7.43 9.80
C HIS A 246 0.95 -6.06 9.62
N VAL A 247 0.18 -5.89 8.54
CA VAL A 247 -0.64 -4.69 8.32
C VAL A 247 -1.72 -4.64 9.41
N GLN A 248 -1.77 -3.54 10.17
CA GLN A 248 -2.77 -3.34 11.22
C GLN A 248 -4.02 -2.71 10.61
N LEU A 249 -5.15 -3.42 10.64
CA LEU A 249 -6.40 -2.93 10.07
C LEU A 249 -7.59 -3.46 10.87
N LEU A 250 -8.39 -2.56 11.42
CA LEU A 250 -9.52 -2.83 12.30
C LEU A 250 -9.17 -3.82 13.43
N GLY A 251 -8.02 -3.60 14.08
CA GLY A 251 -7.51 -4.45 15.16
C GLY A 251 -6.95 -5.80 14.72
N ARG A 252 -7.00 -6.14 13.42
CA ARG A 252 -6.41 -7.36 12.86
C ARG A 252 -4.96 -7.10 12.47
N SER A 253 -4.11 -8.13 12.60
CA SER A 253 -2.78 -8.15 12.00
C SER A 253 -2.79 -9.03 10.76
N ILE A 254 -2.65 -8.41 9.59
CA ILE A 254 -2.81 -9.07 8.29
C ILE A 254 -1.45 -9.30 7.64
N ASP A 255 -1.17 -10.56 7.30
CA ASP A 255 0.00 -10.93 6.49
C ASP A 255 -0.31 -10.73 5.00
N LEU A 256 -0.05 -9.51 4.51
CA LEU A 256 -0.28 -9.13 3.13
C LEU A 256 0.58 -9.96 2.15
N ASN A 257 1.83 -10.25 2.53
CA ASN A 257 2.72 -11.09 1.72
C ASN A 257 2.12 -12.47 1.49
N LYS A 258 1.60 -13.12 2.54
CA LYS A 258 0.95 -14.43 2.42
C LYS A 258 -0.24 -14.41 1.48
N LEU A 259 -1.10 -13.39 1.57
CA LEU A 259 -2.28 -13.25 0.70
C LEU A 259 -1.88 -13.03 -0.77
N ILE A 260 -0.88 -12.18 -1.02
CA ILE A 260 -0.34 -11.96 -2.36
C ILE A 260 0.30 -13.24 -2.90
N CYS A 261 1.05 -13.96 -2.07
CA CYS A 261 1.72 -15.21 -2.43
C CYS A 261 0.71 -16.28 -2.90
N GLN A 262 -0.41 -16.45 -2.19
CA GLN A 262 -1.48 -17.37 -2.57
C GLN A 262 -2.04 -17.04 -3.97
N ARG A 263 -2.31 -15.77 -4.25
CA ARG A 263 -2.84 -15.34 -5.56
C ARG A 263 -1.82 -15.47 -6.68
N ILE A 264 -0.54 -15.24 -6.38
CA ILE A 264 0.55 -15.36 -7.35
C ILE A 264 0.83 -16.83 -7.68
N ASN A 265 0.82 -17.75 -6.71
CA ASN A 265 0.88 -19.19 -6.98
C ASN A 265 -0.25 -19.63 -7.92
N ALA A 266 -1.49 -19.21 -7.66
CA ALA A 266 -2.61 -19.49 -8.54
C ALA A 266 -2.44 -18.91 -9.96
N SER A 267 -1.87 -17.70 -10.07
CA SER A 267 -1.61 -17.05 -11.37
C SER A 267 -0.47 -17.73 -12.13
N MET A 268 0.59 -18.15 -11.44
CA MET A 268 1.69 -18.95 -11.99
C MET A 268 1.20 -20.27 -12.55
N HIS A 269 0.46 -21.05 -11.73
CA HIS A 269 -0.12 -22.33 -12.16
C HIS A 269 -1.06 -22.13 -13.37
N LYS A 270 -1.93 -21.13 -13.33
CA LYS A 270 -2.81 -20.78 -14.47
C LYS A 270 -2.03 -20.40 -15.74
N SER A 271 -0.89 -19.73 -15.62
CA SER A 271 -0.08 -19.37 -16.78
C SER A 271 0.64 -20.57 -17.40
N LEU A 272 1.02 -21.57 -16.60
CA LEU A 272 1.55 -22.86 -17.06
C LEU A 272 0.46 -23.70 -17.75
N GLU A 273 -0.72 -23.79 -17.12
CA GLU A 273 -1.92 -24.39 -17.72
C GLU A 273 -2.23 -23.80 -19.10
N VAL A 274 -2.26 -22.47 -19.21
CA VAL A 274 -2.47 -21.76 -20.47
C VAL A 274 -1.41 -22.13 -21.51
N ALA A 275 -0.14 -22.25 -21.12
CA ALA A 275 0.93 -22.62 -22.04
C ALA A 275 0.71 -24.01 -22.63
N ILE A 276 0.36 -24.98 -21.78
CA ILE A 276 0.12 -26.38 -22.19
C ILE A 276 -1.16 -26.49 -23.03
N THR A 277 -2.26 -25.86 -22.62
CA THR A 277 -3.51 -25.85 -23.39
C THR A 277 -3.34 -25.18 -24.76
N ARG A 278 -2.47 -24.17 -24.88
CA ARG A 278 -2.13 -23.57 -26.19
C ARG A 278 -1.40 -24.55 -27.09
N PHE A 279 -0.50 -25.37 -26.55
CA PHE A 279 0.19 -26.43 -27.29
C PHE A 279 -0.78 -27.52 -27.75
N GLU A 280 -1.69 -27.95 -26.87
CA GLU A 280 -2.74 -28.93 -27.21
C GLU A 280 -3.69 -28.45 -28.34
N GLY A 281 -3.86 -27.12 -28.48
CA GLY A 281 -4.64 -26.52 -29.57
C GLY A 281 -3.88 -26.32 -30.88
N ALA A 282 -2.61 -26.73 -30.97
CA ALA A 282 -1.73 -26.51 -32.12
C ALA A 282 -1.02 -27.80 -32.56
N ASP A 283 -0.38 -27.76 -33.73
CA ASP A 283 0.36 -28.92 -34.26
C ASP A 283 1.72 -29.11 -33.57
N ILE A 284 2.41 -30.22 -33.88
CA ILE A 284 3.69 -30.57 -33.26
C ILE A 284 4.78 -29.50 -33.39
N THR A 285 4.74 -28.63 -34.41
CA THR A 285 5.76 -27.59 -34.62
C THR A 285 5.70 -26.50 -33.55
N SER A 286 4.54 -26.33 -32.91
CA SER A 286 4.34 -25.35 -31.83
C SER A 286 5.02 -25.73 -30.51
N VAL A 287 5.67 -26.90 -30.42
CA VAL A 287 6.45 -27.31 -29.24
C VAL A 287 7.57 -26.32 -28.91
N VAL A 288 8.12 -25.64 -29.94
CA VAL A 288 9.15 -24.60 -29.77
C VAL A 288 8.56 -23.34 -29.12
N GLU A 289 7.32 -22.97 -29.46
CA GLU A 289 6.60 -21.87 -28.79
C GLU A 289 6.32 -22.24 -27.32
N LEU A 290 5.91 -23.48 -27.05
CA LEU A 290 5.67 -23.98 -25.69
C LEU A 290 6.93 -23.89 -24.84
N GLU A 291 8.08 -24.37 -25.33
CA GLU A 291 9.36 -24.30 -24.62
C GLU A 291 9.71 -22.84 -24.26
N GLY A 292 9.61 -21.94 -25.24
CA GLY A 292 9.82 -20.51 -25.01
C GLY A 292 8.90 -19.93 -23.94
N LEU A 293 7.63 -20.35 -23.92
CA LEU A 293 6.65 -19.83 -22.98
C LEU A 293 6.88 -20.38 -21.57
N ILE A 294 7.31 -21.64 -21.44
CA ILE A 294 7.76 -22.23 -20.18
C ILE A 294 8.98 -21.47 -19.64
N GLU A 295 9.95 -21.12 -20.48
CA GLU A 295 11.12 -20.34 -20.05
C GLU A 295 10.74 -18.94 -19.56
N VAL A 296 9.77 -18.26 -20.20
CA VAL A 296 9.25 -16.99 -19.68
C VAL A 296 8.55 -17.18 -18.33
N ASN A 297 7.78 -18.26 -18.16
CA ASN A 297 7.15 -18.59 -16.88
C ASN A 297 8.20 -18.88 -15.80
N LYS A 298 9.25 -19.63 -16.13
CA LYS A 298 10.37 -19.93 -15.22
C LYS A 298 11.11 -18.67 -14.78
N LEU A 299 11.38 -17.73 -15.69
CA LEU A 299 11.98 -16.46 -15.32
C LEU A 299 11.02 -15.59 -14.48
N THR A 300 9.72 -15.60 -14.79
CA THR A 300 8.70 -14.89 -13.98
C THR A 300 8.69 -15.41 -12.55
N HIS A 301 8.66 -16.74 -12.37
CA HIS A 301 8.76 -17.40 -11.07
C HIS A 301 10.05 -17.01 -10.35
N LYS A 302 11.20 -17.05 -11.02
CA LYS A 302 12.49 -16.68 -10.44
C LYS A 302 12.53 -15.24 -9.94
N LEU A 303 11.98 -14.29 -10.70
CA LEU A 303 11.93 -12.87 -10.30
C LEU A 303 11.01 -12.67 -9.08
N LEU A 304 9.84 -13.30 -9.08
CA LEU A 304 8.88 -13.21 -7.97
C LEU A 304 9.40 -13.90 -6.70
N SER A 305 10.11 -15.02 -6.84
CA SER A 305 10.67 -15.79 -5.72
C SER A 305 11.76 -15.05 -4.95
N GLN A 306 12.28 -13.94 -5.47
CA GLN A 306 13.18 -13.06 -4.72
C GLN A 306 12.46 -12.30 -3.59
N LEU A 307 11.14 -12.13 -3.71
CA LEU A 307 10.31 -11.32 -2.81
C LEU A 307 9.21 -12.15 -2.11
N LEU A 308 8.88 -13.31 -2.66
CA LEU A 308 7.79 -14.20 -2.25
C LEU A 308 8.30 -15.63 -2.07
N GLN A 309 7.64 -16.37 -1.19
CA GLN A 309 7.92 -17.79 -1.01
C GLN A 309 6.93 -18.63 -1.84
N LEU A 310 7.20 -18.73 -3.13
CA LEU A 310 6.36 -19.48 -4.08
C LEU A 310 6.59 -20.99 -3.96
N ASP A 311 5.63 -21.77 -4.47
CA ASP A 311 5.82 -23.21 -4.61
C ASP A 311 6.93 -23.51 -5.62
N ASP A 312 7.51 -24.70 -5.55
CA ASP A 312 8.56 -25.12 -6.48
C ASP A 312 8.06 -25.09 -7.93
N PHE A 313 8.88 -24.53 -8.84
CA PHE A 313 8.49 -24.36 -10.24
C PHE A 313 8.24 -25.70 -10.94
N ASP A 314 9.11 -26.69 -10.71
CA ASP A 314 9.00 -28.01 -11.35
C ASP A 314 7.81 -28.79 -10.79
N ALA A 315 7.43 -28.57 -9.52
CA ALA A 315 6.18 -29.07 -8.97
C ALA A 315 4.96 -28.44 -9.65
N GLN A 316 4.91 -27.11 -9.77
CA GLN A 316 3.81 -26.41 -10.45
C GLN A 316 3.68 -26.81 -11.92
N LEU A 317 4.80 -26.98 -12.64
CA LEU A 317 4.82 -27.43 -14.03
C LEU A 317 4.35 -28.88 -14.15
N ARG A 318 4.79 -29.78 -13.27
CA ARG A 318 4.31 -31.17 -13.27
C ARG A 318 2.82 -31.25 -12.96
N GLU A 319 2.33 -30.45 -12.02
CA GLU A 319 0.91 -30.36 -11.71
C GLU A 319 0.12 -29.90 -12.93
N ALA A 320 0.50 -28.79 -13.57
CA ALA A 320 -0.18 -28.28 -14.76
C ALA A 320 -0.11 -29.25 -15.96
N ASN A 321 0.99 -30.01 -16.05
CA ASN A 321 1.18 -31.04 -17.07
C ASN A 321 0.48 -32.37 -16.72
N HIS A 322 -0.28 -32.44 -15.62
CA HIS A 322 -0.88 -33.67 -15.06
C HIS A 322 0.12 -34.83 -14.89
N ASN A 323 1.39 -34.50 -14.60
CA ASN A 323 2.51 -35.43 -14.52
C ASN A 323 3.02 -35.62 -13.07
N VAL A 324 2.09 -35.61 -12.10
CA VAL A 324 2.38 -35.88 -10.68
C VAL A 324 2.06 -37.33 -10.33
N LEU A 325 0.86 -37.80 -10.71
CA LEU A 325 0.39 -39.17 -10.45
C LEU A 325 0.41 -40.05 -11.71
N ALA A 326 0.47 -39.44 -12.89
CA ALA A 326 0.52 -40.14 -14.16
C ALA A 326 1.98 -40.28 -14.65
N PRO A 327 2.33 -41.37 -15.36
CA PRO A 327 3.67 -41.58 -15.90
C PRO A 327 3.99 -40.70 -17.12
N TYR A 328 2.95 -40.20 -17.81
CA TYR A 328 3.07 -39.33 -18.98
C TYR A 328 2.16 -38.12 -18.81
N GLY A 329 2.75 -36.94 -18.93
CA GLY A 329 2.01 -35.68 -18.88
C GLY A 329 1.29 -35.34 -20.19
N ARG A 330 0.44 -34.33 -20.11
CA ARG A 330 -0.32 -33.75 -21.22
C ARG A 330 0.52 -33.46 -22.46
N THR A 331 1.68 -32.80 -22.26
CA THR A 331 2.63 -32.48 -23.35
C THR A 331 3.13 -33.72 -24.09
N THR A 332 3.51 -34.79 -23.37
CA THR A 332 3.95 -36.06 -23.98
C THR A 332 2.83 -36.73 -24.75
N LEU A 333 1.62 -36.76 -24.18
CA LEU A 333 0.45 -37.35 -24.83
C LEU A 333 0.07 -36.59 -26.09
N HIS A 334 0.12 -35.25 -26.07
CA HIS A 334 -0.15 -34.43 -27.25
C HIS A 334 0.89 -34.63 -28.35
N VAL A 335 2.19 -34.71 -28.01
CA VAL A 335 3.23 -35.04 -28.98
C VAL A 335 2.93 -36.37 -29.67
N PHE A 336 2.59 -37.41 -28.89
CA PHE A 336 2.23 -38.70 -29.47
C PHE A 336 0.97 -38.62 -30.35
N TRP A 337 -0.05 -37.87 -29.93
CA TRP A 337 -1.26 -37.67 -30.71
C TRP A 337 -0.96 -36.99 -32.05
N GLU A 338 -0.21 -35.89 -32.03
CA GLU A 338 0.21 -35.17 -33.24
C GLU A 338 1.10 -36.01 -34.16
N LEU A 339 1.98 -36.86 -33.60
CA LEU A 339 2.77 -37.80 -34.40
C LEU A 339 1.89 -38.74 -35.21
N ASN A 340 0.88 -39.33 -34.58
CA ASN A 340 0.00 -40.31 -35.21
C ASN A 340 -0.98 -39.69 -36.21
N TYR A 341 -1.55 -38.53 -35.88
CA TYR A 341 -2.68 -37.97 -36.63
C TYR A 341 -2.30 -36.88 -37.65
N ASP A 342 -1.20 -36.14 -37.45
CA ASP A 342 -0.75 -35.09 -38.40
C ASP A 342 0.63 -35.38 -38.98
N PHE A 343 1.65 -35.61 -38.14
CA PHE A 343 3.04 -35.67 -38.61
C PHE A 343 3.30 -36.82 -39.59
N LEU A 344 3.05 -38.08 -39.16
CA LEU A 344 3.28 -39.25 -40.00
C LEU A 344 2.49 -39.25 -41.32
N PRO A 345 1.19 -38.89 -41.35
CA PRO A 345 0.43 -38.88 -42.60
C PRO A 345 0.70 -37.68 -43.50
N ASN A 346 1.10 -36.52 -42.95
CA ASN A 346 1.09 -35.26 -43.70
C ASN A 346 2.48 -34.63 -43.93
N TYR A 347 3.58 -35.22 -43.45
CA TYR A 347 4.92 -34.66 -43.64
C TYR A 347 5.83 -35.54 -44.50
N CYS A 348 6.63 -34.89 -45.35
CA CYS A 348 7.63 -35.53 -46.20
C CYS A 348 9.04 -35.22 -45.70
N TYR A 349 9.87 -36.25 -45.57
CA TYR A 349 11.28 -36.06 -45.21
C TYR A 349 12.11 -35.64 -46.42
N ASN A 350 12.84 -34.54 -46.28
CA ASN A 350 13.86 -34.11 -47.23
C ASN A 350 15.25 -34.43 -46.67
N ALA A 351 15.88 -35.47 -47.22
CA ALA A 351 17.20 -35.93 -46.80
C ALA A 351 18.33 -34.91 -47.07
N ALA A 352 18.17 -34.02 -48.06
CA ALA A 352 19.21 -33.03 -48.39
C ALA A 352 19.27 -31.89 -47.36
N THR A 353 18.14 -31.51 -46.78
CA THR A 353 18.05 -30.44 -45.78
C THR A 353 17.91 -30.97 -44.35
N ASN A 354 17.72 -32.28 -44.20
CA ASN A 354 17.38 -32.95 -42.94
C ASN A 354 16.16 -32.33 -42.24
N ARG A 355 15.11 -32.03 -43.02
CA ARG A 355 13.86 -31.43 -42.53
C ARG A 355 12.66 -32.20 -43.02
N PHE A 356 11.62 -32.23 -42.20
CA PHE A 356 10.28 -32.63 -42.63
C PHE A 356 9.53 -31.38 -43.08
N VAL A 357 8.77 -31.49 -44.17
CA VAL A 357 7.92 -30.40 -44.68
C VAL A 357 6.51 -30.93 -44.91
N LYS A 358 5.50 -30.10 -44.64
CA LYS A 358 4.11 -30.50 -44.88
C LYS A 358 3.87 -30.75 -46.36
N ALA A 359 3.24 -31.88 -46.67
CA ALA A 359 2.88 -32.24 -48.04
C ALA A 359 1.85 -31.24 -48.59
N VAL A 360 2.18 -30.58 -49.71
CA VAL A 360 1.29 -29.61 -50.36
C VAL A 360 0.47 -30.31 -51.44
N GLY A 361 -0.85 -30.24 -51.34
CA GLY A 361 -1.78 -30.76 -52.36
C GLY A 361 -2.07 -32.26 -52.29
N ILE A 362 -1.48 -32.98 -51.33
CA ILE A 362 -1.75 -34.40 -51.08
C ILE A 362 -2.02 -34.58 -49.58
N SER A 363 -3.28 -34.90 -49.24
CA SER A 363 -3.68 -35.22 -47.86
C SER A 363 -3.95 -36.73 -47.79
N PHE A 364 -3.13 -37.46 -47.03
CA PHE A 364 -3.32 -38.90 -46.84
C PHE A 364 -4.25 -39.22 -45.65
N SER A 365 -4.59 -38.22 -44.84
CA SER A 365 -5.53 -38.33 -43.72
C SER A 365 -6.57 -37.20 -43.74
N GLN A 366 -7.62 -37.35 -42.90
CA GLN A 366 -8.58 -36.29 -42.64
C GLN A 366 -7.93 -35.14 -41.87
N ALA A 367 -8.41 -33.91 -42.11
CA ALA A 367 -7.93 -32.75 -41.37
C ALA A 367 -8.15 -32.93 -39.86
N VAL A 368 -7.07 -32.79 -39.10
CA VAL A 368 -7.10 -32.87 -37.64
C VAL A 368 -7.85 -31.66 -37.07
N GLN A 369 -8.99 -31.91 -36.43
CA GLN A 369 -9.74 -30.86 -35.73
C GLN A 369 -9.06 -30.58 -34.38
N ARG A 370 -8.64 -29.34 -34.17
CA ARG A 370 -8.03 -28.87 -32.92
C ARG A 370 -8.92 -27.87 -32.23
N ASP A 371 -8.89 -27.88 -30.90
CA ASP A 371 -9.58 -26.89 -30.10
C ASP A 371 -8.89 -25.54 -30.22
N LYS A 372 -9.69 -24.47 -30.17
CA LYS A 372 -9.14 -23.11 -30.24
C LYS A 372 -8.38 -22.80 -28.95
N PRO A 373 -7.25 -22.07 -29.05
CA PRO A 373 -6.50 -21.66 -27.88
C PRO A 373 -7.37 -20.78 -26.95
N PRO A 374 -7.16 -20.85 -25.64
CA PRO A 374 -7.95 -20.10 -24.68
C PRO A 374 -7.75 -18.59 -24.85
N ASN A 375 -8.84 -17.82 -24.81
CA ASN A 375 -8.79 -16.36 -24.84
C ASN A 375 -8.47 -15.82 -23.45
N VAL A 376 -7.22 -15.39 -23.25
CA VAL A 376 -6.70 -14.95 -21.95
C VAL A 376 -6.04 -13.57 -22.04
N ALA A 377 -5.91 -12.91 -20.88
CA ALA A 377 -5.19 -11.65 -20.79
C ALA A 377 -3.72 -11.82 -21.25
N PRO A 378 -3.10 -10.80 -21.88
CA PRO A 378 -1.74 -10.92 -22.43
C PRO A 378 -0.68 -11.31 -21.40
N TYR A 379 -0.87 -10.92 -20.14
CA TYR A 379 0.05 -11.27 -19.05
C TYR A 379 -0.01 -12.74 -18.63
N MET A 380 -1.02 -13.50 -19.07
CA MET A 380 -1.05 -14.95 -18.90
C MET A 380 -0.21 -15.68 -19.96
N VAL A 381 0.28 -14.97 -20.98
CA VAL A 381 1.10 -15.51 -22.08
C VAL A 381 2.48 -14.86 -22.08
N TRP A 382 2.76 -13.86 -22.92
CA TRP A 382 4.11 -13.28 -23.03
C TRP A 382 4.30 -12.00 -22.21
N GLY A 383 3.27 -11.52 -21.51
CA GLY A 383 3.35 -10.35 -20.62
C GLY A 383 2.59 -9.14 -21.12
N SER A 384 2.61 -8.87 -22.43
CA SER A 384 1.90 -7.74 -23.04
C SER A 384 1.45 -8.06 -24.46
N LYS A 385 0.52 -7.26 -25.02
CA LYS A 385 0.06 -7.44 -26.41
C LYS A 385 1.22 -7.35 -27.41
N ALA A 386 2.15 -6.41 -27.21
CA ALA A 386 3.31 -6.22 -28.08
C ALA A 386 4.26 -7.44 -28.02
N LEU A 387 4.49 -7.98 -26.81
CA LEU A 387 5.29 -9.21 -26.67
C LEU A 387 4.59 -10.42 -27.27
N ASN A 388 3.26 -10.53 -27.15
CA ASN A 388 2.52 -11.62 -27.78
C ASN A 388 2.72 -11.63 -29.30
N VAL A 389 2.64 -10.46 -29.94
CA VAL A 389 2.91 -10.33 -31.39
C VAL A 389 4.36 -10.68 -31.70
N ALA A 390 5.31 -10.11 -30.96
CA ALA A 390 6.74 -10.34 -31.20
C ALA A 390 7.13 -11.81 -31.12
N PHE A 391 6.76 -12.50 -30.04
CA PHE A 391 7.06 -13.92 -29.88
C PHE A 391 6.31 -14.78 -30.88
N SER A 392 5.05 -14.45 -31.20
CA SER A 392 4.32 -15.18 -32.25
C SER A 392 5.00 -15.07 -33.62
N THR A 393 5.54 -13.90 -33.98
CA THR A 393 6.32 -13.72 -35.22
C THR A 393 7.65 -14.46 -35.20
N ILE A 394 8.31 -14.53 -34.04
CA ILE A 394 9.57 -15.29 -33.90
C ILE A 394 9.28 -16.79 -34.05
N TYR A 395 8.27 -17.30 -33.36
CA TYR A 395 7.97 -18.73 -33.37
C TYR A 395 7.27 -19.21 -34.64
N SER A 396 6.63 -18.32 -35.42
CA SER A 396 6.10 -18.67 -36.75
C SER A 396 7.18 -19.08 -37.75
N GLN A 397 8.47 -18.85 -37.46
CA GLN A 397 9.58 -19.36 -38.29
C GLN A 397 9.75 -20.88 -38.16
N TRP A 398 9.17 -21.48 -37.13
CA TRP A 398 9.19 -22.92 -36.88
C TRP A 398 7.92 -23.62 -37.36
N THR A 399 6.90 -22.86 -37.78
CA THR A 399 5.66 -23.40 -38.36
C THR A 399 5.81 -23.55 -39.88
N GLY A 400 5.63 -24.75 -40.43
CA GLY A 400 5.68 -25.01 -41.88
C GLY A 400 6.14 -26.41 -42.27
#